data_AF-A0A0S8F3T6-F1
#
_entry.id   AF-A0A0S8F3T6-F1
#
_cell.length_a   1.000
_cell.length_b   1.000
_cell.length_c   1.000
_cell.angle_alpha   90.00
_cell.angle_beta   90.00
_cell.angle_gamma   90.00
#
_symmetry.space_group_name_H-M   'P 1'
#
loop_
_entity.id
_entity.type
_entity.pdbx_description
1 polymer ?
#
loop_
_entity_poly.entity_id
_entity_poly.type
_entity_poly.pdbx_seq_one_letter_code
_entity_poly.pdbx_strand_id
1 'polypeptide(L)'
;MVVTGGSVACGGVGEYRKTGGTYAGRGPSCEYRVIRNRIVEPYEELGVIDIDAFSMQQLPDDEERFRKLVGPFVCAQGGQAVIPTLDIYGHWTHGTIIRFNPAECDRCRTDGIMKDGG
;
A
#
# COMPACT_ATOMS: atom_id res chain seq x y z
N MET A 1 -9.48 27.40 24.32
CA MET A 1 -9.71 27.06 22.90
C MET A 1 -8.36 26.98 22.24
N VAL A 2 -7.86 25.77 21.95
CA VAL A 2 -6.60 25.59 21.22
C VAL A 2 -6.99 25.45 19.76
N VAL A 3 -6.62 26.45 18.97
CA VAL A 3 -6.75 26.43 17.51
C VAL A 3 -5.50 25.74 16.99
N THR A 4 -5.59 24.44 16.72
CA THR A 4 -4.49 23.70 16.08
C THR A 4 -4.72 23.78 14.58
N GLY A 5 -3.92 24.63 13.92
CA GLY A 5 -3.88 24.73 12.46
C GLY A 5 -3.42 23.42 11.84
N GLY A 6 -4.26 22.86 10.98
CA GLY A 6 -3.90 21.79 10.04
C GLY A 6 -3.61 22.41 8.68
N SER A 7 -2.33 22.62 8.41
CA SER A 7 -1.82 23.09 7.12
C SER A 7 -2.11 22.06 6.02
N VAL A 8 -2.77 22.53 4.97
CA VAL A 8 -2.56 22.23 3.54
C VAL A 8 -2.35 20.77 3.13
N ALA A 9 -3.35 20.20 2.46
CA ALA A 9 -3.14 19.24 1.38
C ALA A 9 -4.23 19.43 0.30
N CYS A 10 -4.11 20.50 -0.49
CA CYS A 10 -4.69 20.51 -1.84
C CYS A 10 -3.89 19.50 -2.64
N GLY A 11 -4.43 18.28 -2.80
CA GLY A 11 -3.82 17.20 -3.55
C GLY A 11 -3.69 17.58 -5.02
N GLY A 12 -2.45 17.82 -5.44
CA GLY A 12 -2.05 17.88 -6.84
C GLY A 12 -2.11 16.49 -7.47
N VAL A 13 -2.29 16.50 -8.78
CA VAL A 13 -2.53 15.35 -9.67
C VAL A 13 -1.37 14.36 -9.59
N GLY A 14 -1.64 13.08 -9.28
CA GLY A 14 -0.71 11.97 -9.54
C GLY A 14 0.32 11.70 -8.47
N GLU A 15 -0.10 11.40 -7.24
CA GLU A 15 0.83 11.34 -6.11
C GLU A 15 0.57 10.15 -5.19
N TYR A 16 1.65 9.49 -4.75
CA TYR A 16 1.59 8.61 -3.59
C TYR A 16 1.11 9.44 -2.39
N ARG A 17 -0.06 9.10 -1.86
CA ARG A 17 -0.65 9.78 -0.72
C ARG A 17 -0.40 8.97 0.53
N LYS A 18 0.44 9.49 1.41
CA LYS A 18 0.65 8.90 2.74
C LYS A 18 -0.59 9.07 3.62
N THR A 19 -1.02 8.00 4.28
CA THR A 19 -2.22 8.00 5.13
C THR A 19 -1.99 7.45 6.53
N GLY A 20 -0.89 6.71 6.76
CA GLY A 20 -0.57 6.15 8.07
C GLY A 20 0.88 6.36 8.52
N GLY A 21 1.32 5.43 9.37
CA GLY A 21 2.61 5.41 10.02
C GLY A 21 3.81 5.35 9.06
N THR A 22 4.98 5.68 9.59
CA THR A 22 6.25 5.57 8.85
C THR A 22 6.96 4.31 9.30
N TYR A 23 7.27 3.43 8.35
CA TYR A 23 7.96 2.18 8.62
C TYR A 23 9.25 2.10 7.83
N ALA A 24 10.21 1.31 8.34
CA ALA A 24 11.44 1.03 7.63
C ALA A 24 11.14 0.26 6.32
N GLY A 25 11.76 0.70 5.23
CA GLY A 25 11.65 0.02 3.94
C GLY A 25 12.19 -1.41 4.01
N ARG A 26 11.57 -2.33 3.26
CA ARG A 26 11.88 -3.77 3.25
C ARG A 26 12.89 -4.18 2.18
N GLY A 27 13.71 -3.23 1.70
CA GLY A 27 14.65 -3.41 0.60
C GLY A 27 14.06 -3.12 -0.78
N PRO A 28 14.86 -3.18 -1.87
CA PRO A 28 14.45 -2.79 -3.22
C PRO A 28 13.54 -3.80 -3.92
N SER A 29 13.47 -5.04 -3.43
CA SER A 29 12.65 -6.13 -3.98
C SER A 29 12.11 -6.97 -2.84
N CYS A 30 11.20 -6.38 -2.08
CA CYS A 30 10.53 -7.07 -0.98
C CYS A 30 9.40 -7.97 -1.52
N GLU A 31 9.14 -9.07 -0.82
CA GLU A 31 7.93 -9.86 -1.05
C GLU A 31 6.72 -9.17 -0.43
N TYR A 32 5.65 -9.01 -1.23
CA TYR A 32 4.37 -8.47 -0.78
C TYR A 32 3.21 -9.17 -1.49
N ARG A 33 2.04 -9.13 -0.85
CA ARG A 33 0.81 -9.76 -1.34
C ARG A 33 -0.06 -8.75 -2.07
N VAL A 34 -0.65 -9.13 -3.20
CA VAL A 34 -1.74 -8.37 -3.82
C VAL A 34 -3.05 -8.99 -3.35
N ILE A 35 -3.87 -8.24 -2.63
CA ILE A 35 -5.07 -8.78 -1.99
C ILE A 35 -6.31 -8.22 -2.68
N ARG A 36 -6.91 -9.04 -3.54
CA ARG A 36 -8.16 -8.72 -4.24
C ARG A 36 -9.42 -9.16 -3.48
N ASN A 37 -9.24 -10.02 -2.49
CA ASN A 37 -10.33 -10.59 -1.70
C ASN A 37 -10.53 -9.79 -0.40
N ARG A 38 -11.68 -9.97 0.25
CA ARG A 38 -11.96 -9.32 1.52
C ARG A 38 -10.89 -9.64 2.56
N ILE A 39 -10.31 -8.60 3.16
CA ILE A 39 -9.40 -8.71 4.29
C ILE A 39 -10.22 -8.75 5.57
N VAL A 40 -9.99 -9.78 6.39
CA VAL A 40 -10.57 -9.93 7.72
C VAL A 40 -9.59 -9.57 8.83
N GLU A 41 -8.30 -9.57 8.52
CA GLU A 41 -7.22 -9.28 9.44
C GLU A 41 -7.10 -7.77 9.67
N PRO A 42 -6.82 -7.31 10.90
CA PRO A 42 -6.60 -5.89 11.16
C PRO A 42 -5.33 -5.41 10.43
N TYR A 43 -5.48 -4.31 9.70
CA TYR A 43 -4.38 -3.70 8.95
C TYR A 43 -4.38 -2.18 9.14
N GLU A 44 -3.19 -1.61 9.04
CA GLU A 44 -2.97 -0.18 8.93
C GLU A 44 -2.75 0.18 7.45
N GLU A 45 -3.43 1.22 7.01
CA GLU A 45 -3.18 1.83 5.71
C GLU A 45 -1.94 2.74 5.79
N LEU A 46 -0.91 2.45 5.01
CA LEU A 46 0.32 3.26 4.99
C LEU A 46 0.23 4.41 3.99
N GLY A 47 -0.41 4.14 2.86
CA GLY A 47 -0.65 5.12 1.83
C GLY A 47 -1.35 4.54 0.61
N VAL A 48 -1.78 5.43 -0.27
CA VAL A 48 -2.49 5.09 -1.51
C VAL A 48 -1.67 5.58 -2.70
N ILE A 49 -1.49 4.71 -3.68
CA ILE A 49 -0.89 5.03 -4.96
C ILE A 49 -2.03 5.27 -5.93
N ASP A 50 -2.17 6.49 -6.43
CA ASP A 50 -3.12 6.85 -7.49
C ASP A 50 -2.45 6.61 -8.84
N ILE A 51 -2.82 5.51 -9.50
CA ILE A 51 -2.21 5.01 -10.74
C ILE A 51 -2.74 5.80 -11.95
N ASP A 52 -4.02 6.17 -11.91
CA ASP A 52 -4.68 6.98 -12.93
C ASP A 52 -4.04 8.37 -13.02
N ALA A 53 -3.72 8.95 -11.87
CA ALA A 53 -3.20 10.30 -11.84
C ALA A 53 -1.71 10.42 -12.25
N PHE A 54 -0.95 9.31 -12.39
CA PHE A 54 0.40 9.33 -13.00
C PHE A 54 0.42 9.70 -14.50
N SER A 55 -0.72 10.06 -15.10
CA SER A 55 -0.82 10.42 -16.54
C SER A 55 -0.28 9.33 -17.46
N MET A 56 -0.49 8.07 -17.08
CA MET A 56 -0.08 6.94 -17.92
C MET A 56 -1.00 6.83 -19.15
N GLN A 57 -0.41 6.61 -20.32
CA GLN A 57 -1.16 6.44 -21.57
C GLN A 57 -2.10 5.22 -21.52
N GLN A 58 -1.78 4.24 -20.67
CA GLN A 58 -2.58 3.04 -20.47
C GLN A 58 -2.47 2.59 -19.02
N LEU A 59 -3.62 2.44 -18.36
CA LEU A 59 -3.70 1.83 -17.04
C LEU A 59 -3.34 0.33 -17.12
N PRO A 60 -2.73 -0.24 -16.07
CA PRO A 60 -2.51 -1.68 -16.01
C PRO A 60 -3.83 -2.42 -16.13
N ASP A 61 -3.84 -3.50 -16.92
CA ASP A 61 -4.96 -4.44 -17.05
C ASP A 61 -4.64 -5.80 -16.42
N ASP A 62 -3.37 -6.06 -16.08
CA ASP A 62 -2.90 -7.29 -15.45
C ASP A 62 -2.10 -7.05 -14.14
N GLU A 63 -1.99 -8.09 -13.33
CA GLU A 63 -1.31 -8.02 -12.02
C GLU A 63 0.19 -7.78 -12.14
N GLU A 64 0.83 -8.30 -13.20
CA GLU A 64 2.28 -8.20 -13.35
C GLU A 64 2.69 -6.75 -13.61
N ARG A 65 1.98 -6.06 -14.52
CA ARG A 65 2.13 -4.63 -14.76
C ARG A 65 1.84 -3.82 -13.50
N PHE A 66 0.74 -4.13 -12.80
CA PHE A 66 0.41 -3.46 -11.54
C PHE A 66 1.53 -3.63 -10.50
N ARG A 67 2.05 -4.85 -10.31
CA ARG A 67 3.13 -5.14 -9.36
C ARG A 67 4.40 -4.37 -9.68
N LYS A 68 4.79 -4.28 -10.96
CA LYS A 68 5.96 -3.51 -11.38
C LYS A 68 5.85 -2.02 -11.01
N LEU A 69 4.64 -1.45 -11.09
CA LEU A 69 4.40 -0.05 -10.75
C LEU A 69 4.39 0.19 -9.25
N VAL A 70 3.66 -0.62 -8.49
CA VAL A 70 3.47 -0.38 -7.04
C VAL A 70 4.59 -0.95 -6.18
N GLY A 71 5.31 -1.96 -6.66
CA GLY A 71 6.33 -2.69 -5.89
C GLY A 71 7.38 -1.81 -5.22
N PRO A 72 8.01 -0.85 -5.93
CA PRO A 72 8.97 0.07 -5.33
C PRO A 72 8.38 0.87 -4.15
N PHE A 73 7.14 1.33 -4.27
CA PHE A 73 6.46 2.09 -3.23
C PHE A 73 6.10 1.20 -2.03
N VAL A 74 5.51 0.02 -2.27
CA VAL A 74 5.16 -0.94 -1.22
C VAL A 74 6.40 -1.27 -0.38
N CYS A 75 7.52 -1.54 -1.04
CA CYS A 75 8.74 -1.89 -0.34
C CYS A 75 9.40 -0.70 0.36
N ALA A 76 9.41 0.49 -0.25
CA ALA A 76 9.96 1.69 0.37
C ALA A 76 9.17 2.11 1.63
N GLN A 77 7.86 1.89 1.64
CA GLN A 77 6.99 2.23 2.77
C GLN A 77 6.90 1.13 3.83
N GLY A 78 7.58 -0.01 3.62
CA GLY A 78 7.52 -1.14 4.55
C GLY A 78 6.17 -1.87 4.56
N GLY A 79 5.42 -1.79 3.46
CA GLY A 79 4.17 -2.48 3.25
C GLY A 79 4.35 -4.00 3.14
N GLN A 80 3.31 -4.73 3.53
CA GLN A 80 3.25 -6.19 3.43
C GLN A 80 2.27 -6.66 2.37
N ALA A 81 1.27 -5.83 2.09
CA ALA A 81 0.31 -6.10 1.04
C ALA A 81 -0.15 -4.80 0.38
N VAL A 82 -0.77 -4.96 -0.78
CA VAL A 82 -1.45 -3.90 -1.50
C VAL A 82 -2.86 -4.35 -1.86
N ILE A 83 -3.83 -3.49 -1.61
CA ILE A 83 -5.23 -3.68 -2.01
C ILE A 83 -5.43 -2.90 -3.30
N PRO A 84 -5.70 -3.56 -4.43
CA PRO A 84 -5.96 -2.87 -5.67
C PRO A 84 -7.42 -2.42 -5.76
N THR A 85 -7.61 -1.26 -6.39
CA THR A 85 -8.92 -0.80 -6.85
C THR A 85 -8.98 -0.94 -8.36
N LEU A 86 -10.01 -1.62 -8.85
CA LEU A 86 -10.28 -1.75 -10.28
C LEU A 86 -11.43 -0.82 -10.68
N ASP A 87 -11.36 -0.24 -11.87
CA ASP A 87 -12.49 0.47 -12.47
C ASP A 87 -13.53 -0.49 -13.09
N ILE A 88 -14.55 0.08 -13.74
CA ILE A 88 -15.61 -0.68 -14.41
C ILE A 88 -15.13 -1.49 -15.62
N TYR A 89 -13.94 -1.19 -16.15
CA TYR A 89 -13.33 -1.87 -17.29
C TYR A 89 -12.30 -2.91 -16.85
N GLY A 90 -12.03 -3.04 -15.55
CA GLY A 90 -11.05 -3.97 -14.98
C GLY A 90 -9.62 -3.40 -14.95
N HIS A 91 -9.45 -2.10 -15.14
CA HIS A 91 -8.15 -1.45 -15.03
C HIS A 91 -7.80 -1.11 -13.59
N TRP A 92 -6.53 -1.24 -13.25
CA TRP A 92 -6.02 -1.00 -11.91
C TRP A 92 -5.77 0.49 -11.73
N THR A 93 -6.66 1.16 -11.01
CA THR A 93 -6.64 2.63 -10.85
C THR A 93 -5.95 3.08 -9.58
N HIS A 94 -5.97 2.26 -8.53
CA HIS A 94 -5.35 2.59 -7.26
C HIS A 94 -4.69 1.37 -6.61
N GLY A 95 -3.65 1.60 -5.82
CA GLY A 95 -3.02 0.61 -4.95
C GLY A 95 -2.90 1.13 -3.53
N THR A 96 -3.71 0.61 -2.61
CA THR A 96 -3.63 0.93 -1.19
C THR A 96 -2.60 0.04 -0.50
N ILE A 97 -1.48 0.62 -0.07
CA ILE A 97 -0.41 -0.06 0.64
C ILE A 97 -0.83 -0.26 2.08
N ILE A 98 -0.79 -1.50 2.54
CA ILE A 98 -1.15 -1.85 3.91
C ILE A 98 -0.05 -2.62 4.62
N ARG A 99 -0.11 -2.57 5.94
CA ARG A 99 0.67 -3.40 6.86
C ARG A 99 -0.27 -4.10 7.82
N PHE A 100 -0.07 -5.39 8.03
CA PHE A 100 -0.82 -6.11 9.05
C PHE A 100 -0.29 -5.72 10.42
N ASN A 101 -1.18 -5.52 11.39
CA ASN A 101 -0.74 -5.24 12.74
C ASN A 101 -0.33 -6.56 13.41
N PRO A 102 0.97 -6.82 13.66
CA PRO A 102 1.39 -8.07 14.28
C PRO A 102 0.90 -8.22 15.72
N ALA A 103 0.56 -7.12 16.41
CA ALA A 103 0.04 -7.16 17.77
C ALA A 103 -1.44 -7.60 17.83
N GLU A 104 -2.19 -7.40 16.74
CA GLU A 104 -3.63 -7.70 16.64
C GLU A 104 -3.92 -8.87 15.68
N CYS A 105 -2.87 -9.44 15.08
CA CYS A 105 -2.98 -10.51 14.08
C CYS A 105 -2.63 -11.87 14.70
N ASP A 106 -3.67 -12.64 15.04
CA ASP A 106 -3.54 -14.02 15.55
C ASP A 106 -2.78 -14.95 14.58
N ARG A 107 -2.84 -14.70 13.27
CA ARG A 107 -2.18 -15.55 12.23
C ARG A 107 -0.77 -15.10 11.86
N CYS A 108 -0.42 -13.83 12.05
CA CYS A 108 0.91 -13.31 11.74
C CYS A 108 1.99 -13.93 12.64
N ARG A 109 1.60 -14.44 13.81
CA ARG A 109 2.48 -15.15 14.74
C ARG A 109 2.86 -16.56 14.25
N THR A 110 2.04 -17.16 13.38
CA THR A 110 2.21 -18.55 12.91
C THR A 110 2.91 -18.64 11.56
N ASP A 111 2.78 -17.62 10.70
CA ASP A 111 3.34 -17.61 9.33
C ASP A 111 4.80 -17.10 9.22
N GLY A 112 5.47 -16.85 10.34
CA GLY A 112 6.94 -16.72 10.35
C GLY A 112 7.53 -15.50 9.63
N ILE A 113 6.83 -14.38 9.47
CA ILE A 113 7.44 -13.08 9.04
C ILE A 113 8.12 -12.37 10.24
N MET A 114 8.73 -13.16 11.12
CA MET A 114 9.74 -12.71 12.07
C MET A 114 10.83 -13.78 12.08
N LYS A 115 11.83 -13.64 11.20
CA LYS A 115 13.16 -14.10 11.56
C LYS A 115 13.73 -13.03 12.48
N ASP A 116 13.43 -13.18 13.78
CA ASP A 116 14.37 -12.77 14.81
C ASP A 116 15.68 -13.53 14.55
N GLY A 117 16.72 -12.79 14.22
CA GLY A 117 18.10 -13.23 14.32
C GLY A 117 18.91 -11.97 14.57
N GLY A 118 19.64 -11.81 15.65
CA GLY A 118 20.12 -12.73 16.67
C GLY A 118 21.31 -12.03 17.32
#